data_AF-A0A941S414-F1
#
_entry.id   AF-A0A941S414-F1
#
_cell.length_a   1.000
_cell.length_b   1.000
_cell.length_c   1.000
_cell.angle_alpha   90.00
_cell.angle_beta   90.00
_cell.angle_gamma   90.00
#
_symmetry.space_group_name_H-M   'P 1'
#
loop_
_entity.id
_entity.type
_entity.pdbx_description
1 polymer ?
#
loop_
_entity_poly.entity_id
_entity_poly.type
_entity_poly.pdbx_seq_one_letter_code
_entity_poly.pdbx_strand_id
1 'polypeptide(L)'
;EGAAALSAALDLVISAPTAAAATAGAVGTKTWFLTAGRTWPQLGTDEYPWYPDTRVLMPEKFADWASLMPKVAAELADFAKK
;
A
#
# COMPACT_ATOMS: atom_id res chain seq x y z
N GLU A 1 -14.81 14.53 -1.34
CA GLU A 1 -14.68 14.85 -2.78
C GLU A 1 -13.25 15.17 -3.27
N GLY A 2 -12.51 16.17 -2.77
CA GLY A 2 -11.18 16.52 -3.35
C GLY A 2 -10.06 15.47 -3.20
N ALA A 3 -9.95 14.78 -2.05
CA ALA A 3 -8.89 13.79 -1.82
C ALA A 3 -9.02 12.55 -2.72
N ALA A 4 -10.24 12.15 -3.06
CA ALA A 4 -10.51 11.06 -3.99
C ALA A 4 -10.05 11.43 -5.41
N ALA A 5 -10.38 12.64 -5.87
CA ALA A 5 -9.95 13.13 -7.18
C ALA A 5 -8.42 13.23 -7.28
N LEU A 6 -7.76 13.73 -6.23
CA LEU A 6 -6.29 13.77 -6.17
C LEU A 6 -5.69 12.36 -6.20
N SER A 7 -6.28 11.42 -5.47
CA SER A 7 -5.80 10.04 -5.42
C SER A 7 -5.95 9.33 -6.76
N ALA A 8 -7.07 9.55 -7.47
CA ALA A 8 -7.33 9.00 -8.80
C ALA A 8 -6.35 9.53 -9.87
N ALA A 9 -5.69 10.67 -9.63
CA ALA A 9 -4.69 11.24 -10.53
C ALA A 9 -3.26 10.73 -10.31
N LEU A 10 -3.03 9.87 -9.31
CA LEU A 10 -1.71 9.30 -9.01
C LEU A 10 -1.54 7.92 -9.66
N ASP A 11 -0.32 7.60 -10.08
CA ASP A 11 0.03 6.27 -10.58
C ASP A 11 0.15 5.23 -9.44
N LEU A 12 0.50 5.70 -8.23
CA LEU A 12 0.72 4.89 -7.04
C LEU A 12 0.50 5.70 -5.75
N VAL A 13 -0.16 5.10 -4.76
CA VAL A 13 -0.24 5.60 -3.38
C VAL A 13 0.45 4.64 -2.43
N ILE A 14 1.38 5.14 -1.61
CA ILE A 14 2.04 4.36 -0.55
C ILE A 14 1.66 4.98 0.79
N SER A 15 1.11 4.20 1.72
CA SER A 15 0.66 4.74 3.01
C SER A 15 0.51 3.65 4.08
N ALA A 16 0.43 4.07 5.35
CA ALA A 16 -0.14 3.25 6.41
C ALA A 16 -1.65 2.98 6.13
N PRO A 17 -2.30 2.00 6.79
CA PRO A 17 -3.71 1.67 6.57
C PRO A 17 -4.64 2.76 7.15
N THR A 18 -4.71 3.89 6.45
CA THR A 18 -5.47 5.09 6.82
C THR A 18 -6.67 5.30 5.89
N ALA A 19 -7.55 6.23 6.24
CA ALA A 19 -8.69 6.60 5.39
C ALA A 19 -8.27 7.13 4.01
N ALA A 20 -7.11 7.81 3.90
CA ALA A 20 -6.59 8.29 2.62
C ALA A 20 -6.19 7.12 1.71
N ALA A 21 -5.50 6.12 2.24
CA ALA A 21 -5.12 4.91 1.51
C ALA A 21 -6.34 4.07 1.11
N ALA A 22 -7.33 3.99 2.01
CA ALA A 22 -8.62 3.36 1.71
C ALA A 22 -9.37 4.07 0.58
N THR A 23 -9.32 5.42 0.55
CA THR A 23 -9.91 6.22 -0.53
C THR A 23 -9.20 5.96 -1.85
N ALA A 24 -7.86 5.94 -1.86
CA ALA A 24 -7.06 5.64 -3.04
C ALA A 24 -7.37 4.25 -3.62
N GLY A 25 -7.41 3.22 -2.76
CA GLY A 25 -7.82 1.87 -3.17
C GLY A 25 -9.26 1.83 -3.70
N ALA A 26 -10.18 2.58 -3.10
CA ALA A 26 -11.58 2.62 -3.52
C ALA A 26 -11.79 3.25 -4.90
N VAL A 27 -10.99 4.26 -5.26
CA VAL A 27 -11.04 4.90 -6.60
C VAL A 27 -10.24 4.14 -7.66
N GLY A 28 -9.64 3.00 -7.30
CA GLY A 28 -8.92 2.14 -8.23
C GLY A 28 -7.44 2.49 -8.43
N THR A 29 -6.90 3.44 -7.67
CA THR A 29 -5.47 3.75 -7.71
C THR A 29 -4.67 2.61 -7.09
N LYS A 30 -3.59 2.19 -7.76
CA LYS A 30 -2.65 1.22 -7.21
C LYS A 30 -2.19 1.69 -5.82
N THR A 31 -2.42 0.87 -4.80
CA THR A 31 -2.16 1.27 -3.41
C THR A 31 -1.31 0.25 -2.67
N TRP A 32 -0.17 0.69 -2.14
CA TRP A 32 0.68 -0.10 -1.27
C TRP A 32 0.46 0.30 0.19
N PHE A 33 0.00 -0.65 1.00
CA PHE A 33 -0.14 -0.51 2.44
C PHE A 33 1.14 -0.93 3.14
N LEU A 34 1.69 -0.05 3.97
CA LEU A 34 2.78 -0.37 4.88
C LEU A 34 2.20 -0.72 6.25
N THR A 35 2.39 -1.95 6.70
CA THR A 35 1.93 -2.40 8.03
C THR A 35 3.10 -2.88 8.87
N ALA A 36 3.00 -2.76 10.19
CA ALA A 36 4.02 -3.24 11.12
C ALA A 36 4.10 -4.79 11.18
N GLY A 37 3.14 -5.50 10.57
CA GLY A 37 2.99 -6.94 10.57
C GLY A 37 1.66 -7.34 9.95
N ARG A 38 1.34 -8.64 9.98
CA ARG A 38 0.10 -9.15 9.39
C ARG A 38 -1.14 -8.58 10.11
N THR A 39 -2.08 -8.06 9.34
CA THR A 39 -3.34 -7.49 9.83
C THR A 39 -4.54 -8.28 9.31
N TRP A 40 -5.67 -8.22 10.01
CA TRP A 40 -6.89 -8.95 9.62
C TRP A 40 -7.44 -8.57 8.23
N PRO A 41 -7.35 -7.32 7.74
CA PRO A 41 -7.81 -6.94 6.40
C PRO A 41 -7.23 -7.77 5.25
N GLN A 42 -6.06 -8.37 5.47
CA GLN A 42 -5.40 -9.21 4.48
C GLN A 42 -6.13 -10.51 4.19
N LEU A 43 -6.96 -11.01 5.12
CA LEU A 43 -7.67 -12.29 5.00
C LEU A 43 -6.76 -13.46 4.53
N GLY A 44 -5.50 -13.48 5.01
CA GLY A 44 -4.52 -14.50 4.65
C GLY A 44 -3.73 -14.25 3.36
N THR A 45 -3.96 -13.13 2.67
CA THR A 45 -3.24 -12.72 1.46
C THR A 45 -2.20 -11.63 1.74
N ASP A 46 -1.55 -11.12 0.70
CA ASP A 46 -0.65 -9.96 0.77
C ASP A 46 -1.27 -8.71 0.14
N GLU A 47 -2.61 -8.62 0.14
CA GLU A 47 -3.42 -7.53 -0.42
C GLU A 47 -4.61 -7.21 0.49
N TYR A 48 -5.37 -6.15 0.20
CA TYR A 48 -6.69 -5.91 0.79
C TYR A 48 -7.77 -6.32 -0.21
N PRO A 49 -8.48 -7.46 -0.03
CA PRO A 49 -9.22 -8.14 -1.11
C PRO A 49 -10.40 -7.37 -1.73
N TRP A 50 -10.86 -6.29 -1.10
CA TRP A 50 -11.97 -5.49 -1.58
C TRP A 50 -11.55 -4.32 -2.48
N TYR A 51 -10.25 -4.08 -2.64
CA TYR A 51 -9.72 -3.07 -3.56
C TYR A 51 -9.10 -3.75 -4.79
N PRO A 52 -9.24 -3.15 -5.98
CA PRO A 52 -8.89 -3.81 -7.24
C PRO A 52 -7.38 -4.00 -7.45
N ASP A 53 -6.54 -3.11 -6.92
CA ASP A 53 -5.10 -3.12 -7.17
C ASP A 53 -4.34 -2.67 -5.91
N THR A 54 -4.18 -3.59 -4.95
CA THR A 54 -3.51 -3.27 -3.69
C THR A 54 -2.47 -4.29 -3.32
N ARG A 55 -1.52 -3.87 -2.50
CA ARG A 55 -0.47 -4.72 -1.96
C ARG A 55 -0.15 -4.33 -0.53
N VAL A 56 0.19 -5.28 0.32
CA VAL A 56 0.63 -5.06 1.69
C VAL A 56 2.11 -5.40 1.80
N LEU A 57 2.90 -4.42 2.23
CA LEU A 57 4.32 -4.57 2.52
C LEU A 57 4.49 -4.52 4.03
N MET A 58 5.00 -5.61 4.59
CA MET A 58 5.15 -5.78 6.03
C MET A 58 6.46 -6.50 6.35
N PRO A 59 7.08 -6.21 7.50
CA PRO A 59 8.28 -6.91 7.90
C PRO A 59 7.95 -8.32 8.39
N GLU A 60 8.93 -9.22 8.34
CA GLU A 60 8.82 -10.57 8.91
C GLU A 60 8.73 -10.50 10.44
N LYS A 61 9.54 -9.64 11.05
CA LYS A 61 9.48 -9.33 12.48
C LYS A 61 8.62 -8.09 12.71
N PHE A 62 7.67 -8.19 13.64
CA PHE A 62 6.78 -7.08 13.96
C PHE A 62 7.55 -5.77 14.21
N ALA A 63 7.11 -4.71 13.53
CA ALA A 63 7.64 -3.34 13.58
C ALA A 63 9.12 -3.18 13.17
N ASP A 64 9.73 -4.16 12.51
CA ASP A 64 11.08 -4.02 11.94
C ASP A 64 11.08 -3.20 10.64
N TRP A 65 10.90 -1.90 10.78
CA TRP A 65 10.90 -0.96 9.66
C TRP A 65 12.28 -0.85 8.99
N ALA A 66 13.35 -1.10 9.73
CA ALA A 66 14.72 -1.03 9.22
C ALA A 66 14.96 -2.07 8.12
N SER A 67 14.39 -3.27 8.25
CA SER A 67 14.46 -4.29 7.19
C SER A 67 13.41 -4.10 6.08
N LEU A 68 12.26 -3.46 6.38
CA LEU A 68 11.21 -3.23 5.39
C LEU A 68 11.55 -2.11 4.41
N MET A 69 12.00 -0.95 4.91
CA MET A 69 12.14 0.26 4.08
C MET A 69 13.09 0.09 2.87
N PRO A 70 14.23 -0.62 2.97
CA PRO A 70 15.08 -0.90 1.80
C PRO A 70 14.36 -1.71 0.71
N LYS A 71 13.50 -2.67 1.11
CA LYS A 71 12.70 -3.47 0.15
C LYS A 71 11.66 -2.60 -0.54
N VAL A 72 10.94 -1.77 0.21
CA VAL A 72 9.96 -0.82 -0.33
C VAL A 72 10.62 0.14 -1.33
N ALA A 73 11.80 0.66 -0.99
CA ALA A 73 12.54 1.57 -1.87
C ALA A 73 12.97 0.89 -3.18
N ALA A 74 13.47 -0.35 -3.12
CA ALA A 74 13.85 -1.11 -4.31
C ALA A 74 12.64 -1.38 -5.22
N GLU A 75 11.52 -1.81 -4.65
CA GLU A 75 10.30 -2.07 -5.42
C GLU A 75 9.72 -0.79 -6.02
N LEU A 76 9.76 0.33 -5.30
CA LEU A 76 9.35 1.64 -5.82
C LEU A 76 10.23 2.07 -6.99
N ALA A 77 11.55 1.88 -6.88
CA ALA A 77 12.48 2.19 -7.97
C ALA A 77 12.21 1.33 -9.21
N ASP A 78 11.80 0.08 -9.05
CA ASP A 78 11.42 -0.78 -10.17
C ASP A 78 10.05 -0.45 -10.75
N PHE A 79 9.10 -0.01 -9.91
CA PHE A 79 7.82 0.51 -10.37
C PHE A 79 8.00 1.78 -11.21
N ALA A 80 8.82 2.74 -10.75
CA ALA A 80 9.03 4.02 -11.42
C ALA A 80 9.77 3.94 -12.77
N LYS A 81 10.37 2.78 -13.09
CA LYS A 81 10.99 2.52 -14.40
C LYS A 81 10.00 2.05 -15.46
N LYS A 82 8.83 1.57 -15.04
CA LYS A 82 7.77 1.09 -15.92
C LYS A 82 6.89 2.25 -16.37
#